data_AF-C5XD52-F1
#
_entry.id   AF-C5XD52-F1
#
_cell.length_a   1.000
_cell.length_b   1.000
_cell.length_c   1.000
_cell.angle_alpha   90.00
_cell.angle_beta   90.00
_cell.angle_gamma   90.00
#
_symmetry.space_group_name_H-M   'P 1'
#
loop_
_entity.id
_entity.type
_entity.pdbx_description
1 polymer ?
#
loop_
_entity_poly.entity_id
_entity_poly.type
_entity_poly.pdbx_seq_one_letter_code
_entity_poly.pdbx_strand_id
1 'polypeptide(L)'
;MDAEKAVAAAEAERKREEEVERLLNKVWWYSLFLYFGTMIVAIAPNFAPAPSPAAAVPSLLACYDVRYRLTAVLFAVVSLAMQAMLALVLERRPAPAPHLTPLAAWPLGIFTWMFVTTFCLSCLSFGVRNYYYEWTAAVTSAGNLAMAARTVMRYLA
;
A
#
# COMPACT_ATOMS: atom_id res chain seq x y z
N MET A 1 41.51 24.03 17.04
CA MET A 1 40.80 22.76 17.33
C MET A 1 39.29 22.99 17.53
N ASP A 2 38.87 24.08 18.17
CA ASP A 2 37.43 24.35 18.39
C ASP A 2 36.68 24.83 17.13
N ALA A 3 37.33 25.62 16.27
CA ALA A 3 36.73 26.06 15.00
C ALA A 3 36.48 24.91 14.02
N GLU A 4 37.40 23.93 13.96
CA GLU A 4 37.28 22.74 13.10
C GLU A 4 36.13 21.83 13.56
N LYS A 5 35.96 21.68 14.89
CA LYS A 5 34.80 20.96 15.46
C LYS A 5 33.48 21.66 15.17
N ALA A 6 33.45 23.00 15.23
CA ALA A 6 32.24 23.77 14.94
C ALA A 6 31.81 23.64 13.46
N VAL A 7 32.77 23.67 12.53
CA VAL A 7 32.50 23.46 11.10
C VAL A 7 31.99 22.04 10.84
N ALA A 8 32.63 21.02 11.42
CA ALA A 8 32.19 19.64 11.27
C ALA A 8 30.79 19.39 11.85
N ALA A 9 30.44 20.04 12.96
CA ALA A 9 29.11 19.98 13.55
C ALA A 9 28.04 20.62 12.65
N ALA A 10 28.31 21.80 12.10
CA ALA A 10 27.39 22.50 11.20
C ALA A 10 27.13 21.71 9.90
N GLU A 11 28.17 21.06 9.34
CA GLU A 11 28.01 20.19 8.17
C GLU A 11 27.18 18.94 8.47
N ALA A 12 27.33 18.37 9.68
CA ALA A 12 26.55 17.22 10.11
C ALA A 12 25.07 17.56 10.31
N GLU A 13 24.78 18.74 10.89
CA GLU A 13 23.40 19.22 11.05
C GLU A 13 22.72 19.46 9.70
N ARG A 14 23.41 20.13 8.76
CA ARG A 14 22.85 20.35 7.42
C ARG A 14 22.55 19.05 6.68
N LYS A 15 23.48 18.08 6.72
CA LYS A 15 23.24 16.75 6.10
C LYS A 15 22.04 16.06 6.73
N ARG A 16 21.87 16.18 8.05
CA ARG A 16 20.72 15.63 8.76
C ARG A 16 19.41 16.29 8.32
N GLU A 17 19.39 17.61 8.17
CA GLU A 17 18.22 18.35 7.67
C GLU A 17 17.81 17.91 6.26
N GLU A 18 18.78 17.81 5.34
CA GLU A 18 18.55 17.35 3.97
C GLU A 18 17.99 15.90 3.94
N GLU A 19 18.48 15.03 4.83
CA GLU A 19 17.95 13.67 4.98
C GLU A 19 16.53 13.64 5.56
N VAL A 20 16.22 14.50 6.54
CA VAL A 20 14.87 14.64 7.09
C VAL A 20 13.90 15.11 6.01
N GLU A 21 14.27 16.13 5.24
CA GLU A 21 13.43 16.65 4.16
C GLU A 21 13.16 15.58 3.11
N ARG A 22 14.19 14.82 2.71
CA ARG A 22 14.04 13.69 1.80
C ARG A 22 13.08 12.63 2.35
N LEU A 23 13.19 12.29 3.63
CA LEU A 23 12.31 11.31 4.28
C LEU A 23 10.85 11.81 4.31
N LEU A 24 10.64 13.06 4.71
CA LEU A 24 9.31 13.68 4.72
C LEU A 24 8.71 13.72 3.32
N ASN A 25 9.49 14.07 2.30
CA ASN A 25 9.04 14.08 0.91
C ASN A 25 8.64 12.66 0.44
N LYS A 26 9.41 11.62 0.76
CA LYS A 26 9.05 10.22 0.48
C LYS A 26 7.71 9.84 1.12
N VAL A 27 7.54 10.14 2.41
CA VAL A 27 6.33 9.83 3.18
C VAL A 27 5.13 10.59 2.62
N TRP A 28 5.32 11.86 2.28
CA TRP A 28 4.28 12.72 1.72
C TRP A 28 3.79 12.21 0.36
N TRP A 29 4.71 11.94 -0.57
CA TRP A 29 4.36 11.36 -1.88
C TRP A 29 3.66 10.01 -1.76
N TYR A 30 4.16 9.14 -0.89
CA TYR A 30 3.53 7.85 -0.66
C TYR A 30 2.13 7.98 -0.04
N SER A 31 1.95 8.91 0.90
CA SER A 31 0.66 9.17 1.53
C SER A 31 -0.35 9.76 0.53
N LEU A 32 0.09 10.69 -0.33
CA LEU A 32 -0.75 11.22 -1.41
C LEU A 32 -1.15 10.12 -2.40
N PHE A 33 -0.20 9.27 -2.79
CA PHE A 33 -0.47 8.12 -3.64
C PHE A 33 -1.54 7.21 -3.03
N LEU A 34 -1.39 6.85 -1.75
CA LEU A 34 -2.37 6.02 -1.04
C LEU A 34 -3.74 6.70 -0.98
N TYR A 35 -3.79 8.00 -0.70
CA TYR A 35 -5.04 8.75 -0.61
C TYR A 35 -5.78 8.80 -1.95
N PHE A 36 -5.15 9.33 -3.00
CA PHE A 36 -5.77 9.45 -4.31
C PHE A 36 -6.04 8.08 -4.94
N GLY A 37 -5.12 7.14 -4.77
CA GLY A 37 -5.30 5.76 -5.21
C GLY A 37 -6.54 5.13 -4.56
N THR A 38 -6.71 5.27 -3.25
CA THR A 38 -7.88 4.73 -2.55
C THR A 38 -9.17 5.37 -3.05
N MET A 39 -9.18 6.69 -3.27
CA MET A 39 -10.36 7.37 -3.83
C MET A 39 -10.74 6.83 -5.21
N ILE A 40 -9.77 6.71 -6.13
CA ILE A 40 -10.00 6.17 -7.48
C ILE A 40 -10.55 4.76 -7.39
N VAL A 41 -9.89 3.91 -6.62
CA VAL A 41 -10.24 2.50 -6.47
C VAL A 41 -11.62 2.32 -5.85
N ALA A 42 -11.98 3.12 -4.85
CA ALA A 42 -13.28 3.04 -4.18
C ALA A 42 -14.43 3.49 -5.11
N ILE A 43 -14.20 4.45 -5.99
CA ILE A 43 -15.23 5.00 -6.86
C ILE A 43 -15.33 4.22 -8.19
N ALA A 44 -14.24 3.65 -8.70
CA ALA A 44 -14.19 2.97 -9.99
C ALA A 44 -15.32 1.94 -10.24
N PRO A 45 -15.73 1.09 -9.27
CA PRO A 45 -16.84 0.17 -9.48
C PRO A 45 -18.17 0.84 -9.80
N ASN A 46 -18.40 2.08 -9.35
CA ASN A 46 -19.63 2.83 -9.60
C ASN A 46 -19.74 3.32 -11.05
N PHE A 47 -18.62 3.39 -11.77
CA PHE A 47 -18.57 3.77 -13.18
C PHE A 47 -18.53 2.57 -14.12
N ALA A 48 -18.50 1.34 -13.60
CA ALA A 48 -18.50 0.14 -14.43
C ALA A 48 -19.85 0.00 -15.15
N PRO A 49 -19.88 -0.17 -16.48
CA PRO A 49 -21.12 -0.38 -17.22
C PRO A 49 -21.81 -1.64 -16.71
N ALA A 50 -23.13 -1.55 -16.45
CA ALA A 50 -23.91 -2.69 -16.04
C ALA A 50 -23.82 -3.79 -17.12
N PRO A 51 -23.55 -5.06 -16.74
CA PRO A 51 -23.48 -6.13 -17.72
C PRO A 51 -24.83 -6.27 -18.43
N SER A 52 -24.83 -6.33 -19.76
CA SER A 52 -26.06 -6.54 -20.51
C SER A 52 -26.61 -7.94 -20.22
N PRO A 53 -27.93 -8.11 -20.08
CA PRO A 53 -28.54 -9.42 -19.82
C PRO A 53 -28.33 -10.43 -20.98
N ALA A 54 -27.83 -9.99 -22.14
CA ALA A 54 -27.56 -10.84 -23.29
C ALA A 54 -26.24 -11.64 -23.19
N ALA A 55 -25.37 -11.35 -22.21
CA ALA A 55 -24.12 -12.10 -21.99
C ALA A 55 -24.30 -13.34 -21.08
N ALA A 56 -25.53 -13.65 -20.67
CA ALA A 56 -25.84 -14.58 -19.59
C ALA A 56 -26.21 -16.01 -20.06
N VAL A 57 -25.53 -16.63 -21.03
CA VAL A 57 -25.61 -18.09 -21.29
C VAL A 57 -24.35 -18.57 -22.05
N PRO A 58 -23.75 -19.77 -21.85
CA PRO A 58 -23.47 -20.56 -20.66
C PRO A 58 -21.94 -20.79 -20.54
N SER A 59 -21.20 -19.91 -19.87
CA SER A 59 -19.81 -20.19 -19.44
C SER A 59 -19.49 -19.56 -18.08
N LEU A 60 -20.55 -19.29 -17.30
CA LEU A 60 -20.50 -18.59 -16.02
C LEU A 60 -19.42 -19.14 -15.10
N LEU A 61 -19.20 -20.46 -15.07
CA LEU A 61 -18.18 -21.10 -14.22
C LEU A 61 -16.73 -20.88 -14.71
N ALA A 62 -16.48 -20.99 -16.02
CA ALA A 62 -15.15 -20.81 -16.60
C ALA A 62 -14.73 -19.33 -16.63
N CYS A 63 -15.67 -18.42 -16.93
CA CYS A 63 -15.45 -16.98 -16.78
C CYS A 63 -15.28 -16.56 -15.30
N TYR A 64 -15.97 -17.23 -14.37
CA TYR A 64 -15.76 -17.02 -12.93
C TYR A 64 -14.33 -17.37 -12.50
N ASP A 65 -13.86 -18.56 -12.89
CA ASP A 65 -12.54 -19.06 -12.50
C ASP A 65 -11.42 -18.19 -13.06
N VAL A 66 -11.53 -17.76 -14.33
CA VAL A 66 -10.55 -16.84 -14.93
C VAL A 66 -10.54 -15.49 -14.22
N ARG A 67 -11.71 -14.91 -13.93
CA ARG A 67 -11.81 -13.62 -13.22
C ARG A 67 -11.28 -13.71 -11.80
N TYR A 68 -11.58 -14.80 -11.10
CA TYR A 68 -11.11 -15.04 -9.75
C TYR A 68 -9.59 -15.22 -9.71
N ARG A 69 -9.03 -16.04 -10.60
CA ARG A 69 -7.57 -16.24 -10.72
C ARG A 69 -6.87 -14.94 -11.07
N LEU A 70 -7.41 -14.17 -12.02
CA LEU A 70 -6.85 -12.87 -12.39
C LEU A 70 -6.86 -11.92 -11.18
N THR A 71 -7.97 -11.87 -10.44
CA THR A 71 -8.08 -11.03 -9.24
C THR A 71 -7.09 -11.46 -8.15
N ALA A 72 -6.91 -12.77 -7.94
CA ALA A 72 -5.95 -13.31 -6.98
C ALA A 72 -4.50 -12.99 -7.38
N VAL A 73 -4.15 -13.14 -8.66
CA VAL A 73 -2.82 -12.78 -9.19
C VAL A 73 -2.57 -11.28 -9.06
N LEU A 74 -3.53 -10.44 -9.47
CA LEU A 74 -3.45 -8.99 -9.33
C LEU A 74 -3.30 -8.59 -7.85
N PHE A 75 -4.07 -9.20 -6.96
CA PHE A 75 -3.98 -8.96 -5.53
C PHE A 75 -2.60 -9.30 -4.99
N ALA A 76 -2.04 -10.46 -5.35
CA ALA A 76 -0.70 -10.86 -4.92
C ALA A 76 0.37 -9.88 -5.44
N VAL A 77 0.31 -9.50 -6.72
CA VAL A 77 1.24 -8.56 -7.34
C VAL A 77 1.16 -7.19 -6.68
N VAL A 78 -0.05 -6.64 -6.52
CA VAL A 78 -0.26 -5.33 -5.88
C VAL A 78 0.14 -5.38 -4.42
N SER A 79 -0.18 -6.44 -3.68
CA SER A 79 0.26 -6.60 -2.30
C SER A 79 1.78 -6.57 -2.22
N LEU A 80 2.49 -7.38 -3.00
CA LEU A 80 3.95 -7.41 -2.99
C LEU A 80 4.57 -6.06 -3.37
N ALA A 81 4.05 -5.41 -4.42
CA ALA A 81 4.52 -4.10 -4.85
C ALA A 81 4.31 -3.04 -3.75
N MET A 82 3.14 -3.02 -3.12
CA MET A 82 2.82 -2.07 -2.06
C MET A 82 3.63 -2.29 -0.79
N GLN A 83 3.88 -3.55 -0.43
CA GLN A 83 4.76 -3.90 0.69
C GLN A 83 6.21 -3.53 0.40
N ALA A 84 6.69 -3.69 -0.84
CA ALA A 84 8.01 -3.24 -1.24
C ALA A 84 8.15 -1.72 -1.19
N MET A 85 7.15 -0.98 -1.68
CA MET A 85 7.14 0.49 -1.58
C MET A 85 7.08 0.95 -0.12
N LEU A 86 6.25 0.31 0.71
CA LEU A 86 6.21 0.59 2.14
C LEU A 86 7.59 0.37 2.78
N ALA A 87 8.27 -0.74 2.46
CA ALA A 87 9.61 -1.02 2.95
C ALA A 87 10.66 0.02 2.49
N LEU A 88 10.54 0.57 1.28
CA LEU A 88 11.41 1.63 0.76
C LEU A 88 11.18 2.99 1.44
N VAL A 89 9.95 3.26 1.86
CA VAL A 89 9.62 4.47 2.64
C VAL A 89 10.08 4.30 4.09
N LEU A 90 9.92 3.10 4.64
CA LEU A 90 10.42 2.67 5.95
C LEU A 90 11.87 2.19 5.88
N GLU A 91 12.67 2.61 4.89
CA GLU A 91 14.05 2.13 4.77
C GLU A 91 14.88 2.61 5.97
N ARG A 92 15.42 1.68 6.76
CA ARG A 92 16.29 2.01 7.89
C ARG A 92 17.71 2.22 7.37
N ARG A 93 18.21 3.45 7.45
CA ARG A 93 19.61 3.78 7.15
C ARG A 93 20.47 3.68 8.41
N PRO A 94 21.77 3.36 8.29
CA PRO A 94 22.68 3.37 9.43
C PRO A 94 22.66 4.74 10.11
N ALA A 95 22.71 4.76 11.44
CA ALA A 95 22.83 6.00 12.21
C ALA A 95 24.04 6.81 11.71
N PRO A 96 23.94 8.15 11.62
CA PRO A 96 23.00 9.04 12.30
C PRO A 96 21.71 9.38 11.54
N ALA A 97 21.35 8.63 10.49
CA ALA A 97 20.23 8.97 9.63
C ALA A 97 18.88 9.09 10.38
N PRO A 98 18.05 10.09 10.03
CA PRO A 98 16.70 10.23 10.57
C PRO A 98 15.83 9.04 10.18
N HIS A 99 14.99 8.61 11.12
CA HIS A 99 14.08 7.48 10.96
C HIS A 99 12.68 7.87 11.44
N LEU A 100 11.67 7.29 10.80
CA LEU A 100 10.28 7.37 11.23
C LEU A 100 10.12 6.72 12.60
N THR A 101 9.35 7.38 13.45
CA THR A 101 8.95 6.82 14.74
C THR A 101 7.92 5.70 14.52
N PRO A 102 7.77 4.77 15.47
CA PRO A 102 6.69 3.78 15.43
C PRO A 102 5.31 4.40 15.25
N LEU A 103 5.08 5.56 15.88
CA LEU A 103 3.83 6.31 15.78
C LEU A 103 3.52 6.80 14.37
N ALA A 104 4.53 7.00 13.52
CA ALA A 104 4.35 7.38 12.12
C ALA A 104 4.35 6.16 11.17
N ALA A 105 5.14 5.12 11.48
CA ALA A 105 5.25 3.92 10.65
C ALA A 105 3.98 3.06 10.66
N TRP A 106 3.31 2.92 11.82
CA TRP A 106 2.10 2.11 11.94
C TRP A 106 0.90 2.66 11.14
N PRO A 107 0.55 3.96 11.22
CA PRO A 107 -0.48 4.53 10.36
C PRO A 107 -0.21 4.29 8.88
N LEU A 108 1.04 4.43 8.44
CA LEU A 108 1.42 4.18 7.06
C LEU A 108 1.14 2.72 6.66
N GLY A 109 1.53 1.76 7.49
CA GLY A 109 1.22 0.34 7.29
C GLY A 109 -0.28 0.05 7.24
N ILE A 110 -1.08 0.69 8.09
CA ILE A 110 -2.55 0.56 8.09
C ILE A 110 -3.14 1.12 6.79
N PHE A 111 -2.71 2.30 6.35
CA PHE A 111 -3.20 2.89 5.09
C PHE A 111 -2.80 2.05 3.87
N THR A 112 -1.58 1.51 3.84
CA THR A 112 -1.16 0.55 2.80
C THR A 112 -2.06 -0.69 2.80
N TRP A 113 -2.36 -1.24 3.97
CA TRP A 113 -3.26 -2.38 4.10
C TRP A 113 -4.68 -2.07 3.61
N MET A 114 -5.24 -0.93 4.02
CA MET A 114 -6.57 -0.49 3.61
C MET A 114 -6.66 -0.26 2.10
N PHE A 115 -5.66 0.40 1.50
CA PHE A 115 -5.62 0.64 0.06
C PHE A 115 -5.69 -0.68 -0.73
N VAL A 116 -4.80 -1.63 -0.40
CA VAL A 116 -4.74 -2.93 -1.09
C VAL A 116 -6.01 -3.76 -0.86
N THR A 117 -6.59 -3.70 0.33
CA THR A 117 -7.88 -4.35 0.63
C THR A 117 -9.00 -3.75 -0.20
N THR A 118 -9.07 -2.42 -0.29
CA THR A 118 -10.07 -1.71 -1.08
C THR A 118 -9.90 -2.03 -2.57
N PHE A 119 -8.66 -2.13 -3.05
CA PHE A 119 -8.35 -2.58 -4.41
C PHE A 119 -8.89 -3.97 -4.71
N CYS A 120 -8.66 -4.93 -3.80
CA CYS A 120 -9.19 -6.28 -3.94
C CYS A 120 -10.72 -6.28 -4.04
N LEU A 121 -11.38 -5.57 -3.12
CA LEU A 121 -12.84 -5.45 -3.10
C LEU A 121 -13.37 -4.83 -4.39
N SER A 122 -12.76 -3.74 -4.86
CA SER A 122 -13.18 -3.10 -6.11
C SER A 122 -13.05 -4.01 -7.33
N CYS A 123 -11.99 -4.82 -7.42
CA CYS A 123 -11.86 -5.81 -8.50
C CYS A 123 -12.94 -6.90 -8.43
N LEU A 124 -13.29 -7.36 -7.22
CA LEU A 124 -14.35 -8.36 -7.01
C LEU A 124 -15.74 -7.79 -7.32
N SER A 125 -15.99 -6.53 -6.98
CA SER A 125 -17.29 -5.85 -7.17
C SER A 125 -17.48 -5.23 -8.56
N PHE A 126 -16.43 -5.16 -9.40
CA PHE A 126 -16.52 -4.51 -10.70
C PHE A 126 -17.60 -5.14 -11.61
N GLY A 127 -18.65 -4.40 -11.93
CA GLY A 127 -19.72 -4.88 -12.83
C GLY A 127 -20.61 -6.00 -12.28
N VAL A 128 -20.56 -6.36 -10.99
CA VAL A 128 -21.46 -7.37 -10.38
C VAL A 128 -21.83 -6.95 -8.95
N ARG A 129 -23.13 -6.87 -8.65
CA ARG A 129 -23.62 -6.78 -7.26
C ARG A 129 -23.74 -8.20 -6.68
N ASN A 130 -22.64 -8.82 -6.26
CA ASN A 130 -22.71 -10.11 -5.58
C ASN A 130 -21.98 -10.10 -4.24
N TYR A 131 -22.70 -10.51 -3.20
CA TYR A 131 -22.28 -10.63 -1.80
C TYR A 131 -21.43 -11.89 -1.51
N TYR A 132 -21.22 -12.77 -2.50
CA TYR A 132 -20.58 -14.08 -2.31
C TYR A 132 -19.06 -14.07 -2.04
N TYR A 133 -18.41 -12.90 -2.05
CA TYR A 133 -16.95 -12.78 -1.95
C TYR A 133 -16.43 -12.19 -0.64
N GLU A 134 -17.32 -11.94 0.33
CA GLU A 134 -16.97 -11.32 1.61
C GLU A 134 -15.91 -12.11 2.38
N TRP A 135 -16.02 -13.44 2.40
CA TRP A 135 -15.05 -14.29 3.11
C TRP A 135 -13.68 -14.28 2.44
N THR A 136 -13.61 -14.26 1.11
CA THR A 136 -12.34 -14.27 0.39
C THR A 136 -11.62 -12.95 0.54
N ALA A 137 -12.37 -11.84 0.45
CA ALA A 137 -11.85 -10.52 0.73
C ALA A 137 -11.38 -10.38 2.18
N ALA A 138 -12.07 -10.99 3.14
CA ALA A 138 -11.64 -11.00 4.54
C ALA A 138 -10.32 -11.76 4.72
N VAL A 139 -10.18 -12.94 4.12
CA VAL A 139 -8.94 -13.75 4.19
C VAL A 139 -7.78 -13.04 3.51
N THR A 140 -7.98 -12.49 2.31
CA THR A 140 -6.92 -11.73 1.61
C THR A 140 -6.54 -10.46 2.36
N SER A 141 -7.52 -9.74 2.91
CA SER A 141 -7.28 -8.57 3.76
C SER A 141 -6.48 -8.91 5.01
N ALA A 142 -6.83 -10.00 5.72
CA ALA A 142 -6.10 -10.45 6.90
C ALA A 142 -4.65 -10.84 6.55
N GLY A 143 -4.44 -11.56 5.45
CA GLY A 143 -3.11 -11.90 4.96
C GLY A 143 -2.27 -10.66 4.63
N ASN A 144 -2.87 -9.66 3.98
CA ASN A 144 -2.20 -8.41 3.67
C ASN A 144 -1.92 -7.57 4.93
N LEU A 145 -2.79 -7.60 5.94
CA LEU A 145 -2.54 -6.96 7.23
C LEU A 145 -1.32 -7.58 7.92
N ALA A 146 -1.22 -8.92 7.91
CA ALA A 146 -0.08 -9.62 8.47
C ALA A 146 1.23 -9.25 7.75
N MET A 147 1.20 -9.08 6.43
CA MET A 147 2.36 -8.60 5.67
C MET A 147 2.72 -7.16 6.01
N ALA A 148 1.75 -6.24 6.05
CA ALA A 148 1.96 -4.84 6.45
C ALA A 148 2.57 -4.74 7.85
N ALA A 149 1.99 -5.46 8.82
CA ALA A 149 2.50 -5.54 10.18
C ALA A 149 3.93 -6.09 10.22
N ARG A 150 4.23 -7.15 9.45
CA ARG A 150 5.58 -7.70 9.36
C ARG A 150 6.57 -6.71 8.75
N THR A 151 6.19 -5.96 7.72
CA THR A 151 7.03 -4.92 7.11
C THR A 151 7.36 -3.82 8.12
N VAL A 152 6.36 -3.33 8.86
CA VAL A 152 6.57 -2.34 9.93
C VAL A 152 7.41 -2.91 11.07
N MET A 153 7.14 -4.12 11.55
CA MET A 153 7.91 -4.74 12.64
C MET A 153 9.38 -4.95 12.26
N ARG A 154 9.68 -5.37 11.03
CA ARG A 154 11.05 -5.49 10.53
C ARG A 154 11.79 -4.17 10.48
N TYR A 155 11.07 -3.07 10.29
CA TYR A 155 11.64 -1.74 10.35
C TYR A 155 11.97 -1.30 11.79
N LEU A 156 11.11 -1.65 12.73
CA LEU A 156 11.23 -1.25 14.14
C LEU A 156 12.23 -2.09 14.94
N ALA A 157 12.49 -3.33 14.52
CA ALA A 157 13.54 -4.19 15.08
C ALA A 157 14.92 -3.68 14.66
#